data_AF-A0ABD0Q1B0-F1
#
_entry.id   AF-A0ABD0Q1B0-F1
#
_cell.length_a   1.000
_cell.length_b   1.000
_cell.length_c   1.000
_cell.angle_alpha   90.00
_cell.angle_beta   90.00
_cell.angle_gamma   90.00
#
_symmetry.space_group_name_H-M   'P 1'
#
loop_
_entity.id
_entity.type
_entity.pdbx_description
1 polymer ?
#
loop_
_entity_poly.entity_id
_entity_poly.type
_entity_poly.pdbx_seq_one_letter_code
_entity_poly.pdbx_strand_id
1 'polypeptide(L)'
;MADKDSVEKYLENNPQFAKEYFDKKVRCEVIAAAFAENLDIKDPASFKDVSQIQEASIIFDMIKDMHSQPIMEKAMHKVLQRICLLVNADRCSYFIHRARNGISELATCLFDITPTSKYDANVVNPQSEIVFPTDMGIVGQIATSKKSVNVPDVKQ
;
A
#
# COMPACT_ATOMS: atom_id res chain seq x y z
N MET A 1 -15.15 -28.09 36.38
CA MET A 1 -14.94 -27.78 34.95
C MET A 1 -16.29 -27.39 34.38
N ALA A 2 -16.39 -26.22 33.75
CA ALA A 2 -17.63 -25.84 33.07
C ALA A 2 -17.83 -26.75 31.85
N ASP A 3 -19.03 -27.27 31.65
CA ASP A 3 -19.40 -28.03 30.46
C ASP A 3 -19.61 -27.10 29.26
N LYS A 4 -19.52 -27.66 28.05
CA LYS A 4 -19.58 -26.90 26.79
C LYS A 4 -20.88 -26.09 26.66
N ASP A 5 -22.00 -26.67 27.09
CA ASP A 5 -23.35 -26.09 27.02
C ASP A 5 -23.47 -24.87 27.94
N SER A 6 -22.91 -24.96 29.15
CA SER A 6 -22.85 -23.85 30.10
C SER A 6 -22.01 -22.67 29.59
N VAL A 7 -20.93 -22.95 28.84
CA VAL A 7 -20.07 -21.92 28.26
C VAL A 7 -20.77 -21.23 27.09
N GLU A 8 -21.42 -21.99 26.19
CA GLU A 8 -22.18 -21.42 25.07
C GLU A 8 -23.31 -20.51 25.56
N LYS A 9 -24.13 -20.98 26.52
CA LYS A 9 -25.17 -20.15 27.13
C LYS A 9 -24.62 -18.90 27.80
N TYR A 10 -23.45 -18.97 28.44
CA TYR A 10 -22.86 -17.79 29.07
C TYR A 10 -22.41 -16.76 28.04
N LEU A 11 -21.80 -17.19 26.93
CA LEU A 11 -21.37 -16.29 25.84
C LEU A 11 -22.55 -15.63 25.13
N GLU A 12 -23.63 -16.38 24.87
CA GLU A 12 -24.86 -15.84 24.27
C GLU A 12 -25.55 -14.80 25.17
N ASN A 13 -25.59 -15.06 26.47
CA ASN A 13 -26.23 -14.16 27.43
C ASN A 13 -25.35 -12.94 27.80
N ASN A 14 -24.07 -12.94 27.43
CA ASN A 14 -23.13 -11.85 27.72
C ASN A 14 -22.41 -11.38 26.45
N PRO A 15 -23.13 -10.76 25.49
CA PRO A 15 -22.57 -10.40 24.19
C PRO A 15 -21.44 -9.36 24.29
N GLN A 16 -21.45 -8.48 25.30
CA GLN A 16 -20.33 -7.56 25.55
C GLN A 16 -19.06 -8.29 26.00
N PHE A 17 -19.19 -9.25 26.92
CA PHE A 17 -18.07 -10.07 27.37
C PHE A 17 -17.52 -10.94 26.24
N ALA A 18 -18.40 -11.59 25.48
CA ALA A 18 -18.01 -12.38 24.32
C ALA A 18 -17.24 -11.52 23.31
N LYS A 19 -17.77 -10.33 22.98
CA LYS A 19 -17.10 -9.37 22.11
C LYS A 19 -15.71 -8.98 22.63
N GLU A 20 -15.59 -8.55 23.89
CA GLU A 20 -14.30 -8.16 24.47
C GLU A 20 -13.29 -9.33 24.54
N TYR A 21 -13.76 -10.53 24.88
CA TYR A 21 -12.94 -11.74 24.98
C TYR A 21 -12.41 -12.17 23.62
N PHE A 22 -13.29 -12.25 22.61
CA PHE A 22 -12.91 -12.61 21.26
C PHE A 22 -12.12 -11.49 20.57
N ASP A 23 -12.44 -10.21 20.75
CA ASP A 23 -11.63 -9.08 20.24
C ASP A 23 -10.20 -9.11 20.82
N LYS A 24 -10.02 -9.59 22.07
CA LYS A 24 -8.70 -9.76 22.67
C LYS A 24 -7.92 -10.94 22.10
N LYS A 25 -8.58 -12.03 21.73
CA LYS A 25 -7.94 -13.21 21.11
C LYS A 25 -7.71 -13.05 19.60
N VAL A 26 -8.66 -12.46 18.88
CA VAL A 26 -8.58 -12.09 17.46
C VAL A 26 -7.35 -11.22 17.23
N ARG A 27 -7.05 -10.29 18.14
CA ARG A 27 -5.84 -9.46 18.07
C ARG A 27 -4.50 -10.20 18.13
N CYS A 28 -4.41 -11.44 18.60
CA CYS A 28 -3.12 -12.15 18.61
C CYS A 28 -3.06 -13.20 17.50
N GLU A 29 -4.12 -13.98 17.34
CA GLU A 29 -4.14 -15.12 16.41
C GLU A 29 -4.39 -14.66 14.97
N VAL A 30 -5.30 -13.70 14.74
CA VAL A 30 -5.53 -13.15 13.38
C VAL A 30 -4.39 -12.26 12.95
N ILE A 31 -3.75 -11.55 13.87
CA ILE A 31 -2.51 -10.80 13.58
C ILE A 31 -1.40 -11.78 13.18
N ALA A 32 -1.15 -12.84 13.95
CA ALA A 32 -0.15 -13.85 13.60
C ALA A 32 -0.45 -14.59 12.29
N ALA A 33 -1.72 -14.93 12.02
CA ALA A 33 -2.15 -15.59 10.79
C ALA A 33 -2.22 -14.65 9.57
N ALA A 34 -2.50 -13.36 9.75
CA ALA A 34 -2.39 -12.35 8.68
C ALA A 34 -0.93 -12.17 8.23
N PHE A 35 0.03 -12.40 9.13
CA PHE A 35 1.46 -12.31 8.86
C PHE A 35 2.09 -13.64 8.39
N ALA A 36 1.40 -14.76 8.58
CA ALA A 36 1.79 -16.07 8.09
C ALA A 36 0.79 -16.49 7.02
N GLU A 37 1.01 -16.03 5.78
CA GLU A 37 0.25 -16.38 4.56
C GLU A 37 -0.60 -17.65 4.71
N ASN A 38 -1.89 -17.49 5.05
CA ASN A 38 -3.03 -18.42 4.96
C ASN A 38 -4.07 -18.09 6.07
N LEU A 39 -4.87 -17.04 5.84
CA LEU A 39 -6.04 -16.76 6.66
C LEU A 39 -7.26 -17.51 6.10
N ASP A 40 -7.59 -18.67 6.65
CA ASP A 40 -8.89 -19.34 6.44
C ASP A 40 -9.89 -18.78 7.47
N ILE A 41 -10.52 -17.65 7.14
CA ILE A 41 -11.45 -16.94 8.04
C ILE A 41 -12.84 -17.57 7.91
N LYS A 42 -13.23 -18.34 8.92
CA LYS A 42 -14.52 -19.05 8.97
C LYS A 42 -15.73 -18.19 9.34
N ASP A 43 -15.54 -16.92 9.69
CA ASP A 43 -16.65 -16.02 10.06
C ASP A 43 -16.47 -14.62 9.44
N PRO A 44 -17.13 -14.32 8.30
CA PRO A 44 -16.98 -13.07 7.54
C PRO A 44 -17.86 -11.95 8.11
N ALA A 45 -17.93 -11.80 9.44
CA ALA A 45 -18.91 -10.94 10.11
C ALA A 45 -18.77 -9.43 9.81
N SER A 46 -17.72 -9.00 9.12
CA SER A 46 -17.65 -7.70 8.46
C SER A 46 -16.53 -7.73 7.42
N PHE A 47 -16.88 -7.75 6.12
CA PHE A 47 -15.91 -7.61 5.02
C PHE A 47 -14.96 -6.40 5.20
N LYS A 48 -15.44 -5.36 5.91
CA LYS A 48 -14.66 -4.17 6.24
C LYS A 48 -13.49 -4.48 7.17
N ASP A 49 -13.67 -5.36 8.13
CA ASP A 49 -12.63 -5.69 9.12
C ASP A 49 -11.55 -6.57 8.49
N VAL A 50 -11.95 -7.47 7.59
CA VAL A 50 -11.01 -8.28 6.78
C VAL A 50 -10.18 -7.40 5.85
N SER A 51 -10.81 -6.45 5.15
CA SER A 51 -10.10 -5.48 4.29
C SER A 51 -9.08 -4.67 5.08
N GLN A 52 -9.45 -4.17 6.25
CA GLN A 52 -8.56 -3.39 7.10
C GLN A 52 -7.33 -4.17 7.56
N ILE A 53 -7.49 -5.45 7.89
CA ILE A 53 -6.38 -6.33 8.28
C ILE A 53 -5.45 -6.58 7.09
N GLN A 54 -6.01 -6.80 5.89
CA GLN A 54 -5.23 -6.97 4.67
C GLN A 54 -4.46 -5.69 4.29
N GLU A 55 -5.11 -4.54 4.33
CA GLU A 55 -4.49 -3.23 4.08
C GLU A 55 -3.36 -2.95 5.08
N ALA A 56 -3.57 -3.26 6.36
CA ALA A 56 -2.54 -3.09 7.40
C ALA A 56 -1.31 -3.99 7.14
N SER A 57 -1.53 -5.23 6.70
CA SER A 57 -0.46 -6.14 6.31
C SER A 57 0.34 -5.60 5.12
N ILE A 58 -0.35 -5.11 4.09
CA ILE A 58 0.27 -4.49 2.91
C ILE A 58 1.12 -3.27 3.32
N ILE A 59 0.60 -2.40 4.19
CA ILE A 59 1.33 -1.22 4.69
C ILE A 59 2.58 -1.65 5.46
N PHE A 60 2.48 -2.67 6.31
CA PHE A 60 3.62 -3.18 7.07
C PHE A 60 4.72 -3.71 6.14
N ASP A 61 4.34 -4.45 5.10
CA ASP A 61 5.28 -4.93 4.08
C ASP A 61 5.96 -3.79 3.31
N MET A 62 5.24 -2.70 3.01
CA MET A 62 5.86 -1.49 2.44
C MET A 62 6.96 -0.93 3.35
N ILE A 63 6.67 -0.78 4.65
CA ILE A 63 7.62 -0.26 5.64
C ILE A 63 8.85 -1.17 5.73
N LYS A 64 8.63 -2.50 5.76
CA LYS A 64 9.70 -3.50 5.80
C LYS A 64 10.59 -3.43 4.57
N ASP A 65 10.03 -3.25 3.38
CA ASP A 65 10.83 -3.11 2.16
C ASP A 65 11.62 -1.82 2.13
N MET A 66 11.04 -0.69 2.57
CA MET A 66 11.77 0.57 2.71
C MET A 66 12.95 0.47 3.67
N HIS A 67 12.82 -0.31 4.75
CA HIS A 67 13.89 -0.49 5.74
C HIS A 67 14.96 -1.50 5.29
N SER A 68 14.56 -2.60 4.64
CA SER A 68 15.46 -3.72 4.32
C SER A 68 16.23 -3.55 3.02
N GLN A 69 15.74 -2.73 2.09
CA GLN A 69 16.35 -2.56 0.77
C GLN A 69 17.32 -1.36 0.76
N PRO A 70 18.64 -1.56 0.57
CA PRO A 70 19.61 -0.47 0.53
C PRO A 70 19.47 0.42 -0.72
N ILE A 71 18.94 -0.12 -1.83
CA ILE A 71 18.75 0.61 -3.08
C ILE A 71 17.34 1.24 -3.09
N MET A 72 17.28 2.56 -2.98
CA MET A 72 16.03 3.31 -2.85
C MET A 72 15.04 3.00 -3.99
N GLU A 73 15.50 2.93 -5.22
CA GLU A 73 14.68 2.66 -6.40
C GLU A 73 14.04 1.27 -6.33
N LYS A 74 14.77 0.27 -5.83
CA LYS A 74 14.23 -1.08 -5.62
C LYS A 74 13.19 -1.10 -4.50
N ALA A 75 13.39 -0.30 -3.45
CA ALA A 75 12.42 -0.17 -2.37
C ALA A 75 11.13 0.49 -2.89
N MET A 76 11.28 1.63 -3.59
CA MET A 76 10.17 2.40 -4.16
C MET A 76 9.40 1.62 -5.20
N HIS A 77 10.06 0.78 -6.01
CA HIS A 77 9.38 -0.10 -6.96
C HIS A 77 8.37 -1.00 -6.25
N LYS A 78 8.81 -1.75 -5.22
CA LYS A 78 7.92 -2.65 -4.49
C LYS A 78 6.85 -1.90 -3.69
N VAL A 79 7.15 -0.71 -3.18
CA VAL A 79 6.15 0.16 -2.52
C VAL A 79 5.07 0.56 -3.52
N LEU A 80 5.46 1.00 -4.72
CA LEU A 80 4.53 1.42 -5.77
C LEU A 80 3.68 0.26 -6.30
N GLN A 81 4.21 -0.97 -6.40
CA GLN A 81 3.39 -2.15 -6.73
C GLN A 81 2.26 -2.37 -5.74
N ARG A 82 2.55 -2.22 -4.44
CA ARG A 82 1.56 -2.39 -3.38
C ARG A 82 0.57 -1.22 -3.31
N ILE A 83 1.03 0.00 -3.55
CA ILE A 83 0.12 1.16 -3.69
C ILE A 83 -0.82 0.94 -4.87
N CYS A 84 -0.30 0.49 -6.01
CA CYS A 84 -1.08 0.18 -7.21
C CYS A 84 -2.21 -0.83 -6.90
N LEU A 85 -1.90 -1.88 -6.14
CA LEU A 85 -2.89 -2.84 -5.63
C LEU A 85 -3.91 -2.20 -4.68
N LEU A 86 -3.47 -1.42 -3.70
CA LEU A 86 -4.35 -0.79 -2.70
C LEU A 86 -5.35 0.18 -3.31
N VAL A 87 -4.92 0.99 -4.28
CA VAL A 87 -5.78 2.00 -4.91
C VAL A 87 -6.48 1.47 -6.16
N ASN A 88 -6.28 0.19 -6.50
CA ASN A 88 -6.78 -0.46 -7.71
C ASN A 88 -6.46 0.35 -8.99
N ALA A 89 -5.22 0.84 -9.10
CA ALA A 89 -4.72 1.50 -10.30
C ALA A 89 -4.20 0.47 -11.31
N ASP A 90 -4.19 0.83 -12.59
CA ASP A 90 -3.53 0.01 -13.63
C ASP A 90 -2.00 0.13 -13.49
N ARG A 91 -1.51 1.37 -13.36
CA ARG A 91 -0.08 1.71 -13.40
C ARG A 91 0.29 2.82 -12.43
N CYS A 92 1.56 2.84 -12.01
CA CYS A 92 2.19 3.92 -11.25
C CYS A 92 3.54 4.29 -11.85
N SER A 93 4.05 5.49 -11.55
CA SER A 93 5.36 5.95 -12.00
C SER A 93 6.01 6.87 -10.97
N TYR A 94 7.33 6.95 -10.99
CA TYR A 94 8.13 7.69 -10.02
C TYR A 94 9.10 8.65 -10.72
N PHE A 95 9.02 9.92 -10.34
CA PHE A 95 9.82 11.00 -10.90
C PHE A 95 10.69 11.62 -9.82
N ILE A 96 11.93 11.92 -10.16
CA ILE A 96 12.86 12.66 -9.31
C ILE A 96 12.85 14.14 -9.72
N HIS A 97 13.01 15.02 -8.74
CA HIS A 97 13.21 16.46 -8.99
C HIS A 97 14.70 16.78 -8.81
N ARG A 98 15.32 17.44 -9.80
CA ARG A 98 16.72 17.89 -9.74
C ARG A 98 16.87 19.26 -10.41
N ALA A 99 18.03 19.88 -10.25
CA ALA A 99 18.36 21.14 -10.93
C ALA A 99 19.65 21.00 -11.72
N ARG A 100 19.65 21.48 -12.98
CA ARG A 100 20.83 21.57 -13.84
C ARG A 100 21.02 23.04 -14.23
N ASN A 101 22.21 23.59 -13.96
CA ASN A 101 22.54 25.00 -14.25
C ASN A 101 21.54 26.01 -13.66
N GLY A 102 20.99 25.72 -12.47
CA GLY A 102 20.00 26.58 -11.80
C GLY A 102 18.56 26.44 -12.31
N ILE A 103 18.32 25.60 -13.32
CA ILE A 103 16.98 25.31 -13.84
C ILE A 103 16.51 23.98 -13.26
N SER A 104 15.35 23.99 -12.61
CA SER A 104 14.72 22.79 -12.06
C SER A 104 14.05 21.98 -13.15
N GLU A 105 14.17 20.66 -13.06
CA GLU A 105 13.58 19.69 -13.97
C GLU A 105 13.16 18.42 -13.21
N LEU A 106 12.20 17.70 -13.77
CA LEU A 106 11.75 16.40 -13.28
C LEU A 106 12.19 15.32 -14.26
N ALA A 107 12.72 14.21 -13.76
CA ALA A 107 13.15 13.09 -14.59
C ALA A 107 12.50 11.78 -14.14
N THR A 108 12.11 10.93 -15.09
CA THR A 108 11.60 9.59 -14.80
C THR A 108 12.68 8.71 -14.17
N CYS A 109 12.39 8.10 -13.04
CA CYS A 109 13.27 7.15 -12.37
C CYS A 109 12.73 5.72 -12.43
N LEU A 110 11.42 5.56 -12.20
CA LEU A 110 10.70 4.32 -12.47
C LEU A 110 9.47 4.63 -13.32
N PHE A 111 9.21 3.84 -14.34
CA PHE A 111 8.11 4.06 -15.26
C PHE A 111 7.30 2.78 -15.49
N ASP A 112 6.00 2.95 -15.72
CA ASP A 112 5.08 1.88 -16.10
C ASP A 112 4.98 0.69 -15.12
N ILE A 113 4.97 0.98 -13.82
CA ILE A 113 4.91 -0.04 -12.77
C ILE A 113 3.48 -0.58 -12.68
N THR A 114 3.31 -1.89 -12.81
CA THR A 114 2.06 -2.61 -12.57
C THR A 114 2.18 -3.44 -11.29
N PRO A 115 1.07 -3.96 -10.73
CA PRO A 115 1.12 -4.83 -9.55
C PRO A 115 2.07 -6.03 -9.62
N THR A 116 2.40 -6.49 -10.84
CA THR A 116 3.18 -7.72 -11.08
C THR A 116 4.47 -7.50 -11.89
N SER A 117 4.76 -6.26 -12.32
CA SER A 117 5.93 -5.98 -13.14
C SER A 117 7.25 -6.20 -12.40
N LYS A 118 8.32 -6.49 -13.14
CA LYS A 118 9.67 -6.68 -12.57
C LYS A 118 10.43 -5.36 -12.54
N TYR A 119 11.25 -5.17 -11.51
CA TYR A 119 12.08 -3.97 -11.33
C TYR A 119 12.88 -3.61 -12.59
N ASP A 120 13.56 -4.60 -13.20
CA ASP A 120 14.45 -4.37 -14.35
C ASP A 120 13.71 -3.86 -15.59
N ALA A 121 12.40 -4.10 -15.70
CA ALA A 121 11.56 -3.58 -16.79
C ALA A 121 11.04 -2.16 -16.51
N ASN A 122 11.03 -1.73 -15.25
CA ASN A 122 10.48 -0.43 -14.84
C ASN A 122 11.55 0.60 -14.51
N VAL A 123 12.76 0.18 -14.16
CA VAL A 123 13.87 1.09 -13.91
C VAL A 123 14.26 1.81 -15.19
N VAL A 124 14.36 3.13 -15.11
CA VAL A 124 14.71 3.96 -16.25
C VAL A 124 16.21 4.24 -16.24
N ASN A 125 16.90 3.93 -17.34
CA ASN A 125 18.30 4.30 -17.50
C ASN A 125 18.40 5.84 -17.64
N PRO A 126 19.31 6.52 -16.91
CA PRO A 126 19.52 7.96 -17.05
C PRO A 126 19.80 8.45 -18.48
N GLN A 127 20.30 7.60 -19.38
CA GLN A 127 20.55 7.95 -20.78
C GLN A 127 19.27 7.95 -21.65
N SER A 128 18.19 7.35 -21.15
CA SER A 128 16.90 7.23 -21.84
C SER A 128 15.73 7.77 -20.99
N GLU A 129 16.03 8.63 -20.02
CA GLU A 129 15.03 9.21 -19.13
C GLU A 129 14.18 10.27 -19.85
N ILE A 130 12.91 10.36 -19.49
CA ILE A 130 12.01 11.42 -19.94
C ILE A 130 12.13 12.57 -18.94
N VAL A 131 12.42 13.76 -19.45
CA VAL A 131 12.61 14.97 -18.64
C VAL A 131 11.46 15.95 -18.90
N PHE A 132 10.90 16.50 -17.83
CA PHE A 132 9.86 17.52 -17.85
C PHE A 132 10.36 18.82 -17.19
N PRO A 133 10.12 19.99 -17.79
CA PRO A 133 10.35 21.26 -17.10
C PRO A 133 9.28 21.49 -16.04
N THR A 134 9.54 22.36 -15.06
CA THR A 134 8.61 22.61 -13.94
C THR A 134 7.39 23.46 -14.30
N ASP A 135 7.40 24.13 -15.45
CA ASP A 135 6.34 24.99 -15.95
C ASP A 135 5.39 24.30 -16.96
N MET A 136 5.60 23.00 -17.24
CA MET A 136 4.78 22.24 -18.19
C MET A 136 4.27 20.91 -17.60
N GLY A 137 3.03 20.58 -17.95
CA GLY A 137 2.40 19.30 -17.62
C GLY A 137 1.98 19.17 -16.14
N ILE A 138 1.24 18.11 -15.85
CA ILE A 138 0.69 17.84 -14.51
C ILE A 138 1.82 17.69 -13.49
N VAL A 139 2.90 17.01 -13.86
CA VAL A 139 4.05 16.78 -12.97
C VAL A 139 4.76 18.10 -12.62
N GLY A 140 4.94 19.00 -13.59
CA GLY A 140 5.49 20.34 -13.35
C GLY A 140 4.59 21.20 -12.46
N GLN A 141 3.27 21.17 -12.70
CA GLN A 141 2.30 21.86 -11.85
C GLN A 141 2.33 21.37 -10.39
N ILE A 142 2.45 20.05 -10.16
CA ILE A 142 2.57 19.47 -8.82
C ILE A 142 3.88 19.92 -8.17
N ALA A 143 5.00 19.89 -8.89
CA ALA A 143 6.29 20.32 -8.38
C ALA A 143 6.30 21.79 -7.93
N THR A 144 5.64 22.66 -8.71
CA THR A 144 5.53 24.09 -8.41
C THR A 144 4.53 24.38 -7.28
N SER A 145 3.36 23.74 -7.31
CA SER A 145 2.28 23.99 -6.33
C SER A 145 2.48 23.30 -4.98
N LYS A 146 3.28 22.22 -4.93
CA LYS A 146 3.50 21.36 -3.76
C LYS A 146 2.19 20.80 -3.16
N LYS A 147 1.17 20.63 -4.00
CA LYS A 147 -0.13 20.09 -3.63
C LYS A 147 -0.43 18.85 -4.44
N SER A 148 -1.10 17.88 -3.84
CA SER A 148 -1.65 16.74 -4.57
C SER A 148 -2.75 17.19 -5.51
N VAL A 149 -2.86 16.53 -6.64
CA VAL A 149 -3.86 16.82 -7.68
C VAL A 149 -4.53 15.50 -8.06
N ASN A 150 -5.86 15.52 -8.20
CA ASN A 150 -6.64 14.43 -8.76
C ASN A 150 -7.34 14.97 -10.02
N VAL A 151 -7.06 14.38 -11.18
CA VAL A 151 -7.63 14.78 -12.48
C VAL A 151 -8.45 13.61 -13.01
N PRO A 152 -9.78 13.60 -12.84
CA PRO A 152 -10.63 12.50 -13.30
C PRO A 152 -10.76 12.40 -14.83
N ASP A 153 -10.71 13.54 -15.54
CA ASP A 153 -10.78 13.62 -17.00
C ASP A 153 -9.61 14.49 -17.51
N VAL A 154 -8.80 13.93 -18.41
CA VAL A 154 -7.61 14.57 -18.97
C VAL A 154 -7.88 15.38 -20.24
N LYS A 155 -9.11 15.34 -20.77
CA LYS A 155 -9.50 16.03 -22.02
C LYS A 155 -10.14 17.40 -21.80
N GLN A 156 -10.57 17.70 -20.59
CA GLN A 156 -11.14 18.99 -20.19
C GLN A 156 -10.03 19.92 -19.67
#